data_AF-A0A644SV91-F1
#
_entry.id   AF-A0A644SV91-F1
#
_cell.length_a   1.000
_cell.length_b   1.000
_cell.length_c   1.000
_cell.angle_alpha   90.00
_cell.angle_beta   90.00
_cell.angle_gamma   90.00
#
_symmetry.space_group_name_H-M   'P 1'
#
loop_
_entity.id
_entity.type
_entity.pdbx_description
1 polymer ?
#
loop_
_entity_poly.entity_id
_entity_poly.type
_entity_poly.pdbx_seq_one_letter_code
_entity_poly.pdbx_strand_id
1 'polypeptide(L)' 'MQYLSILIAILAAVHAYSFAQWLKDNDNKVGAYGVYVMIILGLALPIYRLFQNA' A
#
# COMPACT_ATOMS: atom_id res chain seq x y z
N MET A 1 -1.62 -4.54 19.12
CA MET A 1 -1.84 -5.17 17.80
C MET A 1 -2.16 -4.17 16.69
N GLN A 2 -2.99 -3.15 16.91
CA GLN A 2 -3.31 -2.15 15.87
C GLN A 2 -2.10 -1.38 15.34
N TYR A 3 -1.27 -0.82 16.23
CA TYR A 3 -0.04 -0.14 15.83
C TYR A 3 0.92 -1.05 15.05
N LEU A 4 1.01 -2.34 15.41
CA LEU A 4 1.79 -3.31 14.66
C LEU A 4 1.21 -3.55 13.26
N SER A 5 -0.11 -3.67 13.14
CA SER A 5 -0.77 -3.86 11.85
C SER A 5 -0.60 -2.67 10.91
N ILE A 6 -0.61 -1.44 11.44
CA ILE A 6 -0.37 -0.22 10.63
C ILE A 6 1.08 -0.17 10.16
N LEU A 7 2.02 -0.57 11.03
CA LEU A 7 3.45 -0.55 10.72
C LEU A 7 3.79 -1.58 9.63
N ILE A 8 3.21 -2.78 9.72
CA ILE A 8 3.32 -3.81 8.67
C ILE A 8 2.68 -3.32 7.36
N ALA A 9 1.50 -2.70 7.42
CA ALA A 9 0.82 -2.20 6.23
C ALA A 9 1.63 -1.09 5.53
N ILE A 10 2.26 -0.19 6.28
CA ILE A 10 3.15 0.84 5.74
C ILE A 10 4.38 0.22 5.09
N LEU A 11 5.03 -0.76 5.74
CA LEU A 11 6.19 -1.46 5.15
C LEU A 11 5.82 -2.17 3.85
N ALA A 12 4.68 -2.86 3.82
CA ALA A 12 4.17 -3.51 2.62
C ALA A 12 3.87 -2.48 1.51
N ALA A 13 3.28 -1.34 1.86
CA ALA A 13 3.00 -0.25 0.92
C ALA A 13 4.28 0.34 0.31
N VAL A 14 5.33 0.56 1.11
CA VAL A 14 6.64 1.04 0.63
C VAL A 14 7.25 0.05 -0.36
N HIS A 15 7.25 -1.24 -0.01
CA HIS A 15 7.77 -2.28 -0.91
C HIS A 15 6.98 -2.34 -2.23
N ALA A 16 5.64 -2.36 -2.14
CA ALA A 16 4.76 -2.36 -3.30
C ALA A 16 4.93 -1.09 -4.16
N TYR A 17 5.18 0.07 -3.56
CA TYR A 17 5.44 1.31 -4.27
C TYR A 17 6.72 1.23 -5.10
N SER A 18 7.81 0.72 -4.52
CA SER A 18 9.07 0.50 -5.25
C SER A 18 8.88 -0.46 -6.43
N PHE A 19 8.08 -1.51 -6.24
CA PHE A 19 7.73 -2.44 -7.32
C PHE A 19 6.86 -1.80 -8.41
N ALA A 20 5.86 -0.99 -8.03
CA ALA A 20 5.03 -0.25 -8.97
C ALA A 20 5.86 0.73 -9.81
N GLN A 21 6.85 1.39 -9.18
CA GLN A 21 7.76 2.28 -9.88
C GLN A 21 8.61 1.52 -10.89
N TRP A 22 9.18 0.37 -10.48
CA TRP A 22 9.90 -0.52 -11.40
C TRP A 22 9.02 -0.97 -12.58
N LEU A 23 7.75 -1.33 -12.35
CA LEU A 23 6.81 -1.69 -13.42
C LEU A 23 6.61 -0.53 -14.41
N LYS A 24 6.48 0.70 -13.91
CA LYS A 24 6.32 1.88 -14.74
C LYS A 24 7.55 2.16 -15.60
N ASP A 25 8.74 1.95 -15.03
CA ASP A 25 10.02 2.15 -15.72
C ASP A 25 10.29 1.05 -16.77
N ASN A 26 9.64 -0.11 -16.66
CA ASN A 26 9.70 -1.22 -17.62
C ASN A 26 8.48 -1.25 -18.58
N ASP A 27 7.88 -0.08 -18.84
CA ASP A 27 6.72 0.14 -19.73
C ASP A 27 5.43 -0.61 -19.35
N ASN A 28 5.37 -1.21 -18.16
CA ASN A 28 4.17 -1.84 -17.63
C ASN A 28 3.36 -0.86 -16.77
N LYS A 29 2.81 0.16 -17.43
CA LYS A 29 2.04 1.23 -16.78
C LYS A 29 0.74 0.71 -16.15
N VAL A 30 0.06 -0.22 -16.83
CA VAL A 30 -1.19 -0.83 -16.32
C VAL A 30 -0.93 -1.60 -15.04
N GLY A 31 0.15 -2.41 -14.99
CA GLY A 31 0.58 -3.11 -13.80
C GLY A 31 0.92 -2.14 -12.66
N ALA A 32 1.66 -1.07 -12.95
CA ALA A 32 1.99 -0.04 -11.96
C ALA A 32 0.74 0.59 -11.34
N TYR A 33 -0.23 1.00 -12.15
CA TYR A 33 -1.50 1.55 -11.66
C TYR A 33 -2.30 0.52 -10.85
N GLY A 34 -2.32 -0.75 -11.27
CA GLY A 34 -2.95 -1.82 -10.49
C GLY A 34 -2.33 -1.97 -9.10
N VAL A 35 -1.00 -1.91 -9.00
CA VAL A 35 -0.30 -1.97 -7.71
C VAL A 35 -0.60 -0.73 -6.85
N TYR A 36 -0.63 0.47 -7.43
CA TYR A 36 -1.02 1.69 -6.68
C TYR A 36 -2.43 1.59 -6.08
N VAL A 37 -3.39 1.06 -6.84
CA VAL A 37 -4.74 0.82 -6.32
C VAL A 37 -4.72 -0.18 -5.17
N MET A 38 -3.94 -1.26 -5.26
CA MET A 38 -3.81 -2.23 -4.17
C MET A 38 -3.15 -1.66 -2.93
N ILE A 39 -2.18 -0.76 -3.06
CA ILE A 39 -1.59 -0.05 -1.93
C ILE A 39 -2.67 0.74 -1.18
N ILE A 40 -3.49 1.51 -1.91
CA ILE A 40 -4.57 2.33 -1.33
C ILE A 40 -5.59 1.43 -0.62
N LEU A 41 -6.05 0.37 -1.27
CA LEU A 41 -7.02 -0.57 -0.70
C LEU A 41 -6.47 -1.32 0.52
N GLY A 42 -5.20 -1.74 0.46
CA GLY A 42 -4.53 -2.43 1.56
C GLY A 42 -4.31 -1.54 2.79
N LEU A 43 -4.12 -0.23 2.60
CA LEU A 43 -4.00 0.75 3.67
C LEU A 43 -5.36 1.19 4.24
N ALA A 44 -6.45 1.11 3.46
CA ALA A 44 -7.75 1.62 3.86
C ALA A 44 -8.27 1.03 5.19
N LEU A 45 -8.21 -0.29 5.34
CA LEU A 45 -8.70 -0.98 6.54
C LEU A 45 -7.90 -0.66 7.82
N PRO A 46 -6.55 -0.76 7.84
CA PRO A 46 -5.78 -0.41 9.03
C PRO A 46 -5.86 1.09 9.37
N ILE A 47 -5.97 1.97 8.37
CA ILE A 47 -6.20 3.41 8.58
C ILE A 47 -7.59 3.65 9.17
N TYR A 48 -8.64 3.05 8.63
CA TYR A 48 -10.00 3.16 9.16
C TYR A 48 -10.07 2.74 10.64
N ARG A 49 -9.44 1.60 10.96
CA ARG A 49 -9.35 1.11 12.34
C ARG A 49 -8.57 2.04 13.26
N LEU A 50 -7.60 2.81 12.75
CA LEU A 50 -6.88 3.81 13.53
C LEU A 50 -7.83 4.94 13.94
N PHE A 51 -8.60 5.48 13.00
CA PHE A 51 -9.53 6.59 13.28
C PHE A 51 -10.71 6.20 14.17
N GLN A 52 -11.19 4.96 14.08
CA GLN A 52 -12.28 4.50 14.93
C GLN A 52 -11.83 4.26 16.40
N ASN A 53 -10.54 4.03 16.61
CA ASN A 53 -9.97 3.70 17.93
C ASN A 53 -9.05 4.82 18.48
N ALA A 54 -9.05 6.00 17.85
CA ALA A 54 -8.36 7.22 18.29
C ALA A 54 -9.33 8.13 19.06
#